data_AF-A0AAV8WT26-F1
#
_entry.id   AF-A0AAV8WT26-F1
#
_cell.length_a   1.000
_cell.length_b   1.000
_cell.length_c   1.000
_cell.angle_alpha   90.00
_cell.angle_beta   90.00
_cell.angle_gamma   90.00
#
_symmetry.space_group_name_H-M   'P 1'
#
loop_
_entity.id
_entity.type
_entity.pdbx_description
1 polymer ?
#
loop_
_entity_poly.entity_id
_entity_poly.type
_entity_poly.pdbx_seq_one_letter_code
_entity_poly.pdbx_strand_id
1 'polypeptide(L)'
;MVNKMKILCLALVLTKLASTIAENSLNPFSDEYIEYINGQNLTWTAKRNFAKDTPLSQVRNLLGSLPGKDRNSLKVVSYENDDTDIPDSFDARENWPTCNSISEIRDQANCGSCWVGVKLI
;
A
#
# COMPACT_ATOMS: atom_id res chain seq x y z
N MET A 1 4.62 18.75 48.65
CA MET A 1 5.32 18.58 47.34
C MET A 1 4.93 17.29 46.63
N VAL A 2 4.83 16.15 47.32
CA VAL A 2 4.52 14.83 46.72
C VAL A 2 3.23 14.79 45.89
N ASN A 3 2.14 15.43 46.34
CA ASN A 3 0.87 15.45 45.57
C ASN A 3 0.96 16.27 44.27
N LYS A 4 1.68 17.39 44.26
CA LYS A 4 1.89 18.19 43.02
C LYS A 4 2.68 17.40 41.99
N MET A 5 3.69 16.63 42.42
CA MET A 5 4.50 15.79 41.54
C MET A 5 3.71 14.60 40.99
N LYS A 6 2.84 13.97 41.80
CA LYS A 6 1.92 12.92 41.34
C LYS A 6 0.90 13.42 40.31
N ILE A 7 0.31 14.60 40.54
CA ILE A 7 -0.64 15.22 39.61
C ILE A 7 0.05 15.54 38.28
N LEU A 8 1.28 16.07 38.32
CA LEU A 8 2.06 16.37 37.13
C LEU A 8 2.40 15.09 36.32
N CYS A 9 2.85 14.02 36.99
CA CYS A 9 3.11 12.75 36.32
C CYS A 9 1.84 12.14 35.71
N LEU A 10 0.70 12.20 36.40
CA LEU A 10 -0.57 11.69 35.89
C LEU A 10 -1.03 12.48 34.65
N ALA A 11 -0.88 13.81 34.66
CA ALA A 11 -1.19 14.65 33.50
C ALA A 11 -0.29 14.34 32.28
N LEU A 12 1.01 14.08 32.51
CA LEU A 12 1.94 13.67 31.45
C LEU A 12 1.61 12.29 30.89
N VAL A 13 1.16 11.35 31.72
CA VAL A 13 0.71 10.02 31.26
C VAL A 13 -0.59 10.14 30.45
N LEU A 14 -1.55 10.92 30.92
CA LEU A 14 -2.84 11.13 30.24
C LEU A 14 -2.67 11.80 28.88
N THR A 15 -1.80 12.79 28.77
CA THR A 15 -1.50 13.47 27.49
C THR A 15 -0.82 12.53 26.49
N LYS A 16 0.18 11.75 26.93
CA LYS A 16 0.81 10.74 26.07
C LYS A 16 -0.16 9.67 25.58
N LEU A 17 -1.06 9.20 26.45
CA LEU A 17 -2.08 8.22 26.10
C LEU A 17 -3.12 8.78 25.13
N ALA A 18 -3.55 10.04 25.29
CA ALA A 18 -4.47 10.69 24.38
C ALA A 18 -3.88 10.85 22.96
N SER A 19 -2.61 11.24 22.85
CA SER A 19 -1.92 11.35 21.54
C SER A 19 -1.82 9.99 20.83
N THR A 20 -1.48 8.93 21.55
CA THR A 20 -1.39 7.57 20.96
C THR A 20 -2.75 7.03 20.53
N ILE A 21 -3.82 7.30 21.29
CA ILE A 21 -5.19 6.92 20.89
C ILE A 21 -5.64 7.71 19.65
N ALA A 22 -5.34 9.00 19.59
CA ALA A 22 -5.66 9.85 18.45
C ALA A 22 -4.97 9.35 17.16
N GLU A 23 -3.68 9.00 17.24
CA GLU A 23 -2.90 8.44 16.12
C GLU A 23 -3.51 7.12 15.61
N ASN A 24 -3.96 6.24 16.52
CA ASN A 24 -4.58 4.96 16.16
C ASN A 24 -6.02 5.08 15.61
N SER A 25 -6.57 6.29 15.53
CA SER A 25 -7.96 6.57 15.13
C SER A 25 -8.10 7.40 13.86
N LEU A 26 -6.99 7.79 13.23
CA LEU A 26 -7.04 8.61 12.03
C LEU A 26 -7.73 7.84 10.88
N ASN A 27 -8.70 8.49 10.25
CA ASN A 27 -9.30 7.97 9.04
C ASN A 27 -8.21 7.92 7.94
N PRO A 28 -7.93 6.76 7.33
CA PRO A 28 -6.86 6.62 6.35
C PRO A 28 -7.08 7.42 5.05
N PHE A 29 -8.28 7.97 4.84
CA PHE A 29 -8.58 8.86 3.71
C PHE A 29 -8.60 10.35 4.11
N SER A 30 -8.23 10.70 5.34
CA SER A 30 -8.22 12.09 5.79
C SER A 30 -7.00 12.86 5.27
N ASP A 31 -7.07 14.19 5.29
CA ASP A 31 -5.95 15.04 4.86
C ASP A 31 -4.81 14.96 5.88
N GLU A 32 -5.16 14.85 7.17
CA GLU A 32 -4.24 14.69 8.29
C GLU A 32 -3.42 13.39 8.15
N TYR A 33 -4.02 12.32 7.60
CA TYR A 33 -3.29 11.08 7.32
C TYR A 33 -2.29 11.24 6.17
N ILE A 34 -2.63 12.02 5.13
CA ILE A 34 -1.71 12.36 4.04
C ILE A 34 -0.54 13.19 4.57
N GLU A 35 -0.82 14.20 5.41
CA GLU A 35 0.19 15.04 6.05
C GLU A 35 1.10 14.22 6.97
N TYR A 36 0.52 13.31 7.76
CA TYR A 36 1.27 12.39 8.62
C TYR A 36 2.28 11.56 7.82
N ILE A 37 1.85 10.98 6.69
CA ILE A 37 2.73 10.19 5.81
C ILE A 37 3.82 11.08 5.18
N ASN A 38 3.44 12.24 4.64
CA ASN A 38 4.39 13.15 3.97
C ASN A 38 5.35 13.84 4.95
N GLY A 39 5.03 13.88 6.24
CA GLY A 39 5.94 14.30 7.30
C GLY A 39 7.05 13.29 7.62
N GLN A 40 6.96 12.07 7.07
CA GLN A 40 7.99 11.04 7.21
C GLN A 40 9.06 11.17 6.12
N ASN A 41 10.27 10.67 6.37
CA ASN A 41 11.37 10.67 5.39
C ASN A 41 11.25 9.50 4.41
N LEU A 42 10.28 9.57 3.49
CA LEU A 42 9.96 8.54 2.51
C LEU A 42 10.46 8.92 1.11
N THR A 43 10.68 7.93 0.25
CA THR A 43 11.08 8.12 -1.16
C THR A 43 9.90 8.46 -2.08
N TRP A 44 8.68 8.50 -1.55
CA TRP A 44 7.44 8.74 -2.28
C TRP A 44 6.57 9.75 -1.53
N THR A 45 5.65 10.38 -2.27
CA THR A 45 4.73 11.38 -1.73
C THR A 45 3.30 10.88 -1.78
N ALA A 46 2.61 10.92 -0.64
CA ALA A 46 1.19 10.60 -0.53
C ALA A 46 0.32 11.69 -1.16
N LYS A 47 -0.68 11.27 -1.94
CA LYS A 47 -1.74 12.10 -2.49
C LYS A 47 -3.08 11.38 -2.42
N ARG A 48 -4.16 12.12 -2.68
CA ARG A 48 -5.53 11.63 -2.65
C ARG A 48 -5.88 10.86 -3.93
N ASN A 49 -6.10 9.56 -3.80
CA ASN A 49 -6.64 8.69 -4.86
C ASN A 49 -8.13 8.35 -4.64
N PHE A 50 -8.57 8.29 -3.38
CA PHE A 50 -9.95 8.02 -3.00
C PHE A 50 -10.57 9.27 -2.33
N ALA A 51 -11.86 9.49 -2.53
CA ALA A 51 -12.59 10.57 -1.85
C ALA A 51 -12.54 10.39 -0.32
N LYS A 52 -12.62 11.49 0.44
CA LYS A 52 -12.46 11.49 1.91
C LYS A 52 -13.53 10.65 2.63
N ASP A 53 -14.70 10.54 2.03
CA ASP A 53 -15.86 9.79 2.49
C ASP A 53 -15.92 8.34 1.94
N THR A 54 -14.89 7.90 1.21
CA THR A 54 -14.82 6.52 0.70
C THR A 54 -14.91 5.53 1.86
N PRO A 55 -15.90 4.62 1.84
CA PRO A 55 -16.00 3.58 2.87
C PRO A 55 -14.80 2.63 2.81
N LEU A 56 -14.25 2.26 3.96
CA LEU A 56 -13.18 1.25 4.00
C LEU A 56 -13.59 -0.11 3.41
N SER A 57 -14.89 -0.43 3.42
CA SER A 57 -15.42 -1.61 2.72
C SER A 57 -15.15 -1.57 1.21
N GLN A 58 -15.23 -0.40 0.59
CA GLN A 58 -14.95 -0.25 -0.84
C GLN A 58 -13.49 -0.57 -1.15
N VAL A 59 -12.54 -0.05 -0.37
CA VAL A 59 -11.12 -0.39 -0.56
C VAL A 59 -10.85 -1.86 -0.25
N ARG A 60 -11.48 -2.44 0.77
CA ARG A 60 -11.38 -3.89 1.02
C ARG A 60 -11.87 -4.73 -0.15
N ASN A 61 -12.93 -4.31 -0.85
CA ASN A 61 -13.42 -5.01 -2.04
C ASN A 61 -12.42 -5.00 -3.19
N LEU A 62 -11.50 -4.02 -3.25
CA LEU A 62 -10.46 -3.99 -4.27
C LEU A 62 -9.34 -5.03 -4.01
N LEU A 63 -9.22 -5.54 -2.79
CA LEU A 63 -8.14 -6.44 -2.34
C LEU A 63 -8.54 -7.93 -2.46
N GLY A 64 -8.88 -8.36 -3.68
CA GLY A 64 -9.46 -9.69 -3.93
C GLY A 64 -8.49 -10.88 -3.99
N SER A 65 -7.17 -10.66 -3.91
CA SER A 65 -6.19 -11.74 -3.93
C SER A 65 -6.01 -12.34 -2.55
N LEU A 66 -6.50 -13.57 -2.36
CA LEU A 66 -6.37 -14.28 -1.09
C LEU A 66 -4.95 -14.88 -0.93
N PRO A 67 -4.36 -14.82 0.27
CA PRO A 67 -3.09 -15.48 0.56
C PRO A 67 -3.24 -16.99 0.32
N GLY A 68 -2.27 -17.57 -0.38
CA GLY A 68 -2.36 -18.95 -0.85
C GLY A 68 -2.38 -19.95 0.31
N LYS A 69 -3.43 -20.78 0.40
CA LYS A 69 -3.30 -22.14 0.94
C LYS A 69 -2.94 -23.02 -0.25
N ASP A 70 -1.72 -23.57 -0.24
CA ASP A 70 -1.17 -24.52 -1.22
C ASP A 70 -1.72 -24.40 -2.64
N ARG A 71 -1.11 -23.51 -3.42
CA ARG A 71 -1.23 -23.59 -4.87
C ARG A 71 -0.10 -24.51 -5.33
N ASN A 72 -0.45 -25.64 -5.95
CA ASN A 72 0.46 -26.44 -6.78
C ASN A 72 1.45 -25.49 -7.45
N SER A 73 2.68 -25.46 -6.95
CA SER A 73 3.67 -24.51 -7.42
C SER A 73 3.87 -24.83 -8.90
N LEU A 74 3.56 -23.85 -9.76
CA LEU A 74 3.98 -23.96 -11.14
C LEU A 74 5.48 -24.22 -11.11
N LYS A 75 5.93 -25.18 -11.92
CA LYS A 75 7.35 -25.51 -11.99
C LYS A 75 8.09 -24.22 -12.34
N VAL A 76 8.98 -23.79 -11.45
CA VAL A 76 9.91 -22.70 -11.75
C VAL A 76 10.83 -23.20 -12.86
N VAL A 77 10.82 -22.51 -13.99
CA VAL A 77 11.75 -22.76 -15.09
C VAL A 77 12.91 -21.79 -14.93
N SER A 78 14.12 -22.34 -14.86
CA SER A 78 15.37 -21.58 -14.86
C SER A 78 15.98 -21.66 -16.26
N TYR A 79 16.48 -20.54 -16.75
CA TYR A 79 17.29 -20.47 -17.96
C TYR A 79 18.76 -20.35 -17.54
N GLU A 80 19.67 -21.00 -18.27
CA GLU A 80 21.09 -20.71 -18.11
C GLU A 80 21.30 -19.25 -18.56
N ASN A 81 21.93 -18.45 -17.71
CA ASN A 81 22.27 -17.08 -18.08
C ASN A 81 23.39 -17.19 -19.12
N ASP A 82 23.05 -17.06 -20.39
CA ASP A 82 24.02 -16.88 -21.48
C ASP A 82 24.71 -15.53 -21.29
N ASP A 83 25.66 -15.39 -20.35
CA ASP A 83 26.58 -14.25 -20.11
C ASP A 83 26.07 -12.84 -20.51
N THR A 84 24.78 -12.58 -20.33
CA THR A 84 24.11 -11.39 -20.83
C THR A 84 23.92 -10.45 -19.66
N ASP A 85 24.61 -9.32 -19.73
CA ASP A 85 24.53 -8.29 -18.70
C ASP A 85 23.08 -7.82 -18.55
N ILE A 86 22.51 -8.01 -17.36
CA ILE A 86 21.17 -7.50 -17.01
C ILE A 86 21.28 -5.98 -16.91
N PRO A 87 20.43 -5.21 -17.61
CA PRO A 87 20.52 -3.76 -17.59
C PRO A 87 20.11 -3.18 -16.22
N ASP A 88 20.69 -2.02 -15.88
CA ASP A 88 20.35 -1.28 -14.64
C ASP A 88 18.87 -0.84 -14.59
N SER A 89 18.21 -0.72 -15.74
CA SER A 89 16.79 -0.39 -15.87
C SER A 89 16.13 -1.13 -17.03
N PHE A 90 14.89 -1.55 -16.85
CA PHE A 90 14.13 -2.26 -17.87
C PHE A 90 12.65 -1.83 -17.87
N ASP A 91 12.14 -1.47 -19.05
CA ASP A 91 10.72 -1.21 -19.29
C ASP A 91 10.21 -2.08 -20.45
N ALA A 92 9.24 -2.95 -20.17
CA ALA A 92 8.66 -3.83 -21.17
C ALA A 92 7.97 -3.06 -22.32
N ARG A 93 7.46 -1.85 -22.05
CA ARG A 93 6.78 -1.01 -23.05
C ARG A 93 7.76 -0.48 -24.09
N GLU A 94 9.01 -0.23 -23.70
CA GLU A 94 10.06 0.24 -24.59
C GLU A 94 10.64 -0.90 -25.43
N ASN A 95 10.74 -2.11 -24.87
CA ASN A 95 11.31 -3.29 -25.52
C ASN A 95 10.32 -3.99 -26.46
N TRP A 96 9.01 -3.92 -26.17
CA TRP A 96 7.95 -4.50 -27.01
C TRP A 96 6.87 -3.45 -27.35
N PRO A 97 7.22 -2.38 -28.09
CA PRO A 97 6.32 -1.26 -28.35
C PRO A 97 5.12 -1.63 -29.22
N THR A 98 5.20 -2.72 -29.99
CA THR A 98 4.08 -3.22 -30.81
C THR A 98 3.02 -3.97 -29.98
N CYS A 99 3.36 -4.35 -28.74
CA CYS A 99 2.46 -5.07 -27.84
C CYS A 99 1.67 -4.08 -26.99
N ASN A 100 0.60 -3.53 -27.56
CA ASN A 100 -0.25 -2.52 -26.90
C ASN A 100 -0.80 -2.97 -25.53
N SER A 101 -1.01 -4.27 -25.34
CA SER A 101 -1.49 -4.85 -24.07
C SER A 101 -0.56 -4.57 -22.88
N ILE A 102 0.74 -4.38 -23.12
CA ILE A 102 1.73 -4.10 -22.06
C ILE A 102 1.53 -2.70 -21.47
N SER A 103 1.01 -1.76 -22.26
CA SER A 103 0.74 -0.39 -21.80
C SER A 103 -0.69 -0.20 -21.27
N GLU A 104 -1.55 -1.23 -21.37
CA GLU A 104 -2.95 -1.14 -21.00
C GLU A 104 -3.12 -1.19 -19.47
N ILE A 105 -3.71 -0.13 -18.90
CA ILE A 105 -4.13 -0.11 -17.49
C ILE A 105 -5.58 -0.55 -17.40
N ARG A 106 -5.84 -1.71 -16.78
CA ARG A 106 -7.19 -2.27 -16.61
C ARG A 106 -7.85 -1.76 -15.34
N ASP A 107 -9.18 -1.62 -15.37
CA ASP A 107 -10.01 -1.30 -14.20
C ASP A 107 -10.79 -2.55 -13.74
N GLN A 108 -10.62 -2.93 -12.48
CA GLN A 108 -11.35 -4.04 -11.85
C GLN A 108 -12.75 -3.65 -11.35
N ALA A 109 -13.11 -2.36 -11.45
CA ALA A 109 -14.30 -1.74 -10.91
C ALA A 109 -14.46 -2.03 -9.40
N ASN A 110 -15.70 -2.01 -8.89
CA ASN A 110 -16.00 -2.36 -7.49
C ASN A 110 -16.07 -3.88 -7.27
N CYS A 111 -15.09 -4.62 -7.80
CA CYS A 111 -14.99 -6.07 -7.68
C CYS A 111 -13.60 -6.47 -7.19
N GLY A 112 -13.51 -7.52 -6.37
CA GLY A 112 -12.25 -8.16 -5.97
C GLY A 112 -11.68 -9.08 -7.05
N SER A 113 -11.69 -8.65 -8.31
CA SER A 113 -11.28 -9.45 -9.47
C SER A 113 -9.81 -9.27 -9.85
N CYS A 114 -9.02 -8.53 -9.05
CA CYS A 114 -7.60 -8.28 -9.31
C CYS A 114 -6.79 -9.56 -9.58
N TRP A 115 -7.14 -10.68 -8.93
CA TRP A 115 -6.50 -11.98 -9.11
C TRP A 115 -6.69 -12.58 -10.51
N VAL A 116 -7.73 -12.17 -11.24
CA VAL A 116 -7.97 -12.54 -12.65
C VAL A 116 -7.17 -11.60 -13.55
N GLY A 117 -7.23 -10.28 -13.30
CA GLY A 117 -6.56 -9.27 -14.12
C GLY A 117 -5.05 -9.46 -14.23
N VAL A 118 -4.39 -9.91 -13.15
CA VAL A 118 -2.94 -10.22 -13.15
C VAL A 118 -2.58 -11.54 -13.82
N LYS A 119 -3.56 -12.41 -14.12
CA LYS A 119 -3.35 -13.74 -14.71
C LYS A 119 -3.61 -13.79 -16.22
N LEU A 120 -4.21 -12.75 -16.80
CA LEU A 120 -4.64 -12.68 -18.20
C LEU A 120 -3.73 -11.81 -19.09
N ILE A 121 -2.47 -11.65 -18.70
CA ILE A 121 -1.42 -11.08 -19.58
C ILE A 121 -0.60 -12.23 -20.15
#